data_AF-A0A7S2S3U5-F1
#
_entry.id   AF-A0A7S2S3U5-F1
#
_cell.length_a   1.000
_cell.length_b   1.000
_cell.length_c   1.000
_cell.angle_alpha   90.00
_cell.angle_beta   90.00
_cell.angle_gamma   90.00
#
_symmetry.space_group_name_H-M   'P 1'
#
loop_
_entity.id
_entity.type
_entity.pdbx_description
1 polymer ?
#
loop_
_entity_poly.entity_id
_entity_poly.type
_entity_poly.pdbx_seq_one_letter_code
_entity_poly.pdbx_strand_id
1 'polypeptide(L)'
;MSCCSKNEKQWYPLESNPSNLTSYIKNLGFDTTKYHFIDVLSTEEWAIGMVPQPILAIIFLFPLKNEYPNQCRPEQKKLECHENTVNATDVWYIKQRIRNACGSFAILHALANIPESTKAQVFKPSSWIDRFLDRCSSNLCPLVKAKYIESDM
;
A
#
# COMPACT_ATOMS: atom_id res chain seq x y z
N MET A 1 15.04 24.01 12.41
CA MET A 1 16.31 23.27 12.53
C MET A 1 16.05 21.91 13.14
N SER A 2 16.68 20.88 12.57
CA SER A 2 16.88 19.51 13.04
C SER A 2 15.65 18.61 13.32
N CYS A 3 15.28 17.80 12.32
CA CYS A 3 14.65 16.49 12.57
C CYS A 3 15.10 15.45 11.53
N CYS A 4 16.34 15.53 11.03
CA CYS A 4 16.96 14.40 10.34
C CYS A 4 17.74 13.61 11.39
N SER A 5 17.14 12.55 11.93
CA SER A 5 17.90 11.57 12.69
C SER A 5 18.75 10.74 11.73
N LYS A 6 19.96 10.38 12.18
CA LYS A 6 20.93 9.55 11.48
C LYS A 6 20.31 8.23 11.01
N ASN A 7 20.46 7.91 9.71
CA ASN A 7 20.05 6.68 9.00
C ASN A 7 18.54 6.39 8.84
N GLU A 8 17.79 7.27 8.17
CA GLU A 8 16.48 6.87 7.61
C GLU A 8 16.69 5.87 6.46
N LYS A 9 16.04 4.69 6.54
CA LYS A 9 16.01 3.74 5.41
C LYS A 9 15.37 4.43 4.20
N GLN A 10 16.00 4.30 3.04
CA GLN A 10 15.54 4.88 1.79
C GLN A 10 15.51 3.84 0.69
N TRP A 11 14.42 3.79 -0.06
CA TRP A 11 14.29 2.98 -1.26
C TRP A 11 14.36 3.82 -2.52
N TYR A 12 14.46 3.15 -3.66
CA TYR A 12 14.24 3.80 -4.95
C TYR A 12 12.75 4.08 -5.13
N PRO A 13 12.37 5.29 -5.57
CA PRO A 13 10.98 5.60 -5.84
C PRO A 13 10.45 4.71 -6.97
N LEU A 14 9.24 4.19 -6.78
CA LEU A 14 8.58 3.38 -7.79
C LEU A 14 7.95 4.30 -8.84
N GLU A 15 8.23 4.02 -10.11
CA GLU A 15 7.57 4.68 -11.22
C GLU A 15 6.10 4.25 -11.31
N SER A 16 5.18 5.21 -11.44
CA SER A 16 3.74 4.93 -11.63
C SER A 16 3.47 4.52 -13.08
N ASN A 17 3.94 3.34 -13.45
CA ASN A 17 3.79 2.74 -14.77
C ASN A 17 3.10 1.37 -14.64
N PRO A 18 1.98 1.11 -15.34
CA PRO A 18 1.22 -0.13 -15.16
C PRO A 18 2.01 -1.42 -15.37
N SER A 19 2.93 -1.46 -16.34
CA SER A 19 3.79 -2.62 -16.60
C SER A 19 4.73 -2.90 -15.43
N ASN A 20 5.34 -1.84 -14.89
CA ASN A 20 6.23 -1.95 -13.73
C ASN A 20 5.47 -2.39 -12.47
N LEU A 21 4.30 -1.79 -12.21
CA LEU A 21 3.45 -2.14 -11.06
C LEU A 21 2.92 -3.58 -11.17
N THR A 22 2.52 -4.01 -12.38
CA THR A 22 2.05 -5.38 -12.64
C THR A 22 3.18 -6.39 -12.43
N SER A 23 4.38 -6.11 -12.95
CA SER A 23 5.54 -6.96 -12.71
C SER A 23 5.91 -7.01 -11.22
N TYR A 24 5.76 -5.90 -10.51
CA TYR A 24 6.03 -5.81 -9.07
C TYR A 24 5.12 -6.76 -8.28
N ILE A 25 3.79 -6.66 -8.46
CA ILE A 25 2.85 -7.54 -7.74
C ILE A 25 3.01 -9.01 -8.13
N LYS A 26 3.35 -9.29 -9.40
CA LYS A 26 3.66 -10.65 -9.85
C LYS A 26 4.82 -11.25 -9.06
N ASN A 27 5.86 -10.47 -8.81
CA ASN A 27 7.03 -10.89 -8.03
C ASN A 27 6.70 -11.06 -6.54
N LEU A 28 5.73 -10.31 -6.01
CA LEU A 28 5.25 -10.50 -4.63
C LEU A 28 4.45 -11.79 -4.45
N GLY A 29 3.93 -12.38 -5.53
CA GLY A 29 3.09 -13.58 -5.46
C GLY A 29 1.69 -13.44 -6.04
N PHE A 30 1.36 -12.30 -6.63
CA PHE A 30 0.05 -12.05 -7.21
C PHE A 30 -0.06 -12.69 -8.61
N ASP A 31 -1.15 -13.41 -8.87
CA ASP A 31 -1.49 -13.93 -10.19
C ASP A 31 -2.07 -12.80 -11.05
N THR A 32 -1.28 -12.42 -12.06
CA THR A 32 -1.59 -11.29 -12.95
C THR A 32 -2.37 -11.70 -14.20
N THR A 33 -2.80 -12.96 -14.33
CA THR A 33 -3.59 -13.42 -15.47
C THR A 33 -5.01 -12.85 -15.47
N LYS A 34 -5.60 -12.64 -14.29
CA LYS A 34 -6.95 -12.10 -14.12
C LYS A 34 -6.98 -10.60 -13.83
N TYR A 35 -6.02 -10.11 -13.06
CA TYR A 35 -5.95 -8.71 -12.67
C TYR A 35 -4.54 -8.16 -12.91
N HIS A 36 -4.46 -6.96 -13.45
CA HIS A 36 -3.22 -6.25 -13.67
C HIS A 36 -3.50 -4.75 -13.59
N PHE A 37 -2.44 -3.96 -13.42
CA PHE A 37 -2.58 -2.51 -13.46
C PHE A 37 -2.79 -2.06 -14.91
N ILE A 38 -3.63 -1.05 -15.09
CA ILE A 38 -3.81 -0.32 -16.34
C ILE A 38 -3.86 1.18 -16.04
N ASP A 39 -3.59 2.00 -17.06
CA ASP A 39 -3.72 3.44 -16.93
C ASP A 39 -5.18 3.88 -16.87
N VAL A 40 -5.45 4.88 -16.04
CA VAL A 40 -6.71 5.63 -16.04
C VAL A 40 -6.42 6.96 -16.74
N LEU A 41 -6.94 7.13 -17.96
CA LEU A 41 -6.58 8.25 -18.83
C LEU A 41 -7.22 9.58 -18.40
N SER A 42 -8.42 9.52 -17.82
CA SER A 42 -9.17 10.68 -17.35
C SER A 42 -10.18 10.23 -16.29
N THR A 43 -10.68 11.19 -15.49
CA THR A 43 -11.78 10.98 -14.55
C THR A 43 -13.16 11.20 -15.19
N GLU A 44 -13.20 11.46 -16.49
CA GLU A 44 -14.43 11.56 -17.26
C GLU A 44 -15.04 10.19 -17.56
N GLU A 45 -16.36 10.12 -17.66
CA GLU A 45 -17.12 8.87 -17.82
C GLU A 45 -16.63 8.00 -18.97
N TRP A 46 -16.27 8.62 -20.11
CA TRP A 46 -15.80 7.88 -21.28
C TRP A 46 -14.48 7.14 -21.01
N ALA A 47 -13.57 7.72 -20.22
CA ALA A 47 -12.28 7.13 -19.91
C ALA A 47 -12.43 6.06 -18.83
N ILE A 48 -13.29 6.29 -17.84
CA ILE A 48 -13.63 5.30 -16.81
C ILE A 48 -14.30 4.07 -17.47
N GLY A 49 -15.16 4.30 -18.47
CA GLY A 49 -15.81 3.24 -19.25
C GLY A 49 -14.84 2.35 -20.04
N MET A 50 -13.60 2.79 -20.28
CA MET A 50 -12.55 1.99 -20.93
C MET A 50 -11.82 1.05 -19.95
N VAL A 51 -11.95 1.27 -18.64
CA VAL A 51 -11.27 0.47 -17.60
C VAL A 51 -12.03 -0.86 -17.42
N PRO A 52 -11.40 -2.03 -17.67
CA PRO A 52 -12.05 -3.32 -17.49
C PRO A 52 -12.52 -3.54 -16.06
N GLN A 53 -13.71 -4.12 -15.93
CA GLN A 53 -14.34 -4.44 -14.65
C GLN A 53 -14.14 -5.92 -14.30
N PRO A 54 -14.11 -6.30 -13.01
CA PRO A 54 -14.24 -5.42 -11.84
C PRO A 54 -12.91 -4.75 -11.44
N ILE A 55 -13.00 -3.51 -10.92
CA ILE A 55 -11.85 -2.79 -10.36
C ILE A 55 -11.67 -3.17 -8.88
N LEU A 56 -10.44 -3.58 -8.51
CA LEU A 56 -10.11 -3.93 -7.12
C LEU A 56 -9.54 -2.76 -6.31
N ALA A 57 -8.75 -1.89 -6.94
CA ALA A 57 -8.09 -0.76 -6.30
C ALA A 57 -7.67 0.29 -7.33
N ILE A 58 -7.46 1.53 -6.88
CA ILE A 58 -6.92 2.64 -7.67
C ILE A 58 -5.71 3.21 -6.91
N ILE A 59 -4.59 3.37 -7.61
CA ILE A 59 -3.40 4.06 -7.09
C ILE A 59 -3.35 5.45 -7.73
N PHE A 60 -3.30 6.49 -6.91
CA PHE A 60 -3.25 7.87 -7.38
C PHE A 60 -1.92 8.52 -6.98
N LEU A 61 -1.13 8.90 -7.99
CA LEU A 61 0.11 9.64 -7.81
C LEU A 61 -0.16 11.14 -8.00
N PHE A 62 0.20 11.95 -7.01
CA PHE A 62 0.03 13.41 -7.07
C PHE A 62 1.21 14.14 -6.43
N PRO A 63 1.52 15.37 -6.88
CA PRO A 63 2.57 16.17 -6.27
C PRO A 63 2.12 16.68 -4.90
N LEU A 64 2.94 16.46 -3.88
CA LEU A 64 2.74 17.06 -2.56
C LEU A 64 3.10 18.55 -2.64
N LYS A 65 2.13 19.46 -2.47
CA LYS A 65 2.47 20.89 -2.26
C LYS A 65 3.12 21.06 -0.88
N ASN A 66 4.03 22.02 -0.76
CA ASN A 66 4.82 22.29 0.45
C ASN A 66 3.99 22.52 1.74
N GLU A 67 2.69 22.79 1.63
CA GLU A 67 1.77 23.04 2.75
C GLU A 67 1.00 21.78 3.23
N TYR A 68 0.88 20.73 2.41
CA TYR A 68 0.21 19.47 2.78
C TYR A 68 0.79 18.77 4.02
N PRO A 69 2.12 18.75 4.27
CA PRO A 69 2.69 18.06 5.42
C PRO A 69 2.19 18.59 6.75
N ASN A 70 1.75 19.86 6.81
CA ASN A 70 1.32 20.51 8.06
C ASN A 70 -0.17 20.30 8.33
N GLN A 71 -0.98 20.06 7.29
CA GLN A 71 -2.42 19.83 7.41
C GLN A 71 -2.77 18.39 7.81
N CYS A 72 -2.03 17.37 7.33
CA CYS A 72 -2.27 15.97 7.70
C CYS A 72 -1.68 15.58 9.08
N ARG A 73 -0.66 16.30 9.57
CA ARG A 73 -0.01 16.02 10.87
C ARG A 73 -0.95 16.05 12.09
N PRO A 74 -1.83 17.06 12.28
CA PRO A 74 -2.70 17.11 13.45
C PRO A 74 -3.75 15.99 13.47
N GLU A 75 -4.24 15.54 12.31
CA GLU A 75 -5.20 14.43 12.22
C GLU A 75 -4.52 13.06 12.40
N GLN A 76 -3.31 12.87 11.84
CA GLN A 76 -2.53 11.64 12.00
C GLN A 76 -2.04 11.38 13.43
N LYS A 77 -1.79 12.45 14.22
CA LYS A 77 -1.41 12.31 15.64
C LYS A 77 -2.52 11.71 16.51
N LYS A 78 -3.79 11.88 16.12
CA LYS A 78 -4.94 11.29 16.84
C LYS A 78 -5.08 9.77 16.60
N LEU A 79 -4.41 9.23 15.57
CA LEU A 79 -4.35 7.80 15.24
C LEU A 79 -3.10 7.11 15.82
N GLU A 80 -2.43 7.73 16.78
CA GLU A 80 -1.38 7.05 17.54
C GLU A 80 -2.03 5.99 18.42
N CYS A 81 -1.87 4.73 18.04
CA CYS A 81 -2.34 3.59 18.82
C CYS A 81 -1.80 3.70 20.25
N HIS A 82 -2.68 3.99 21.19
CA HIS A 82 -2.44 3.66 22.58
C HIS A 82 -2.24 2.15 22.68
N GLU A 83 -1.28 1.74 23.51
CA GLU A 83 -0.80 0.36 23.61
C GLU A 83 -1.94 -0.66 23.53
N ASN A 84 -1.84 -1.54 22.53
CA ASN A 84 -2.54 -2.81 22.40
C ASN A 84 -4.05 -2.81 22.06
N THR A 85 -4.64 -1.72 21.57
CA THR A 85 -6.00 -1.85 21.00
C THR A 85 -6.25 -0.90 19.84
N VAL A 86 -6.59 -1.46 18.68
CA VAL A 86 -7.32 -0.74 17.63
C VAL A 86 -8.70 -1.36 17.61
N ASN A 87 -9.75 -0.53 17.60
CA ASN A 87 -11.10 -1.00 17.24
C ASN A 87 -10.95 -1.78 15.94
N ALA A 88 -11.31 -3.07 15.92
CA ALA A 88 -11.13 -3.93 14.77
C ALA A 88 -11.86 -3.31 13.57
N THR A 89 -11.10 -2.66 12.69
CA THR A 89 -11.61 -2.18 11.40
C THR A 89 -11.32 -3.24 10.37
N ASP A 90 -12.26 -3.51 9.47
CA ASP A 90 -12.06 -4.39 8.31
C ASP A 90 -10.95 -3.89 7.36
N VAL A 91 -10.40 -2.69 7.61
CA VAL A 91 -9.35 -2.06 6.81
C VAL A 91 -7.96 -2.45 7.34
N TRP A 92 -7.13 -2.96 6.44
CA TRP A 92 -5.71 -3.17 6.68
C TRP A 92 -4.91 -1.90 6.37
N TYR A 93 -4.31 -1.30 7.40
CA TYR A 93 -3.49 -0.09 7.28
C TYR A 93 -2.11 -0.24 7.94
N ILE A 94 -1.08 0.36 7.33
CA ILE A 94 0.33 0.39 7.78
C ILE A 94 0.89 1.81 7.59
N LYS A 95 1.73 2.27 8.52
CA LYS A 95 2.37 3.59 8.44
C LYS A 95 3.67 3.50 7.62
N GLN A 96 3.85 4.38 6.64
CA GLN A 96 5.13 4.49 5.93
C GLN A 96 6.19 5.11 6.83
N ARG A 97 7.35 4.44 6.92
CA ARG A 97 8.54 4.90 7.67
C ARG A 97 9.84 4.83 6.87
N ILE A 98 9.74 4.44 5.60
CA ILE A 98 10.86 4.33 4.66
C ILE A 98 10.71 5.41 3.61
N ARG A 99 11.77 6.19 3.39
CA ARG A 99 11.76 7.29 2.42
C ARG A 99 11.65 6.74 1.00
N ASN A 100 10.86 7.41 0.16
CA ASN A 100 10.53 7.03 -1.23
C ASN A 100 9.78 5.69 -1.41
N ALA A 101 9.33 5.05 -0.33
CA ALA A 101 8.63 3.77 -0.41
C ALA A 101 7.11 3.88 -0.68
N CYS A 102 6.58 5.09 -0.92
CA CYS A 102 5.13 5.31 -0.99
C CYS A 102 4.41 4.41 -2.01
N GLY A 103 5.02 4.15 -3.18
CA GLY A 103 4.48 3.23 -4.18
C GLY A 103 4.33 1.80 -3.66
N SER A 104 5.35 1.27 -2.99
CA SER A 104 5.30 -0.07 -2.38
C SER A 104 4.26 -0.14 -1.26
N PHE A 105 4.16 0.89 -0.41
CA PHE A 105 3.14 0.93 0.65
C PHE A 105 1.73 1.04 0.07
N ALA A 106 1.53 1.82 -1.00
CA ALA A 106 0.25 1.90 -1.72
C ALA A 106 -0.15 0.56 -2.33
N ILE A 107 0.79 -0.18 -2.93
CA ILE A 107 0.54 -1.54 -3.43
C ILE A 107 0.14 -2.47 -2.28
N LEU A 108 0.83 -2.43 -1.14
CA LEU A 108 0.47 -3.25 0.01
C LEU A 108 -0.93 -2.94 0.53
N HIS A 109 -1.30 -1.66 0.63
CA HIS A 109 -2.67 -1.27 0.98
C HIS A 109 -3.67 -1.81 -0.04
N ALA A 110 -3.40 -1.69 -1.33
CA ALA A 110 -4.29 -2.19 -2.38
C ALA A 110 -4.49 -3.71 -2.24
N LEU A 111 -3.41 -4.49 -2.14
CA LEU A 111 -3.48 -5.95 -2.07
C LEU A 111 -4.11 -6.45 -0.77
N ALA A 112 -3.79 -5.84 0.37
CA ALA A 112 -4.28 -6.30 1.68
C ALA A 112 -5.79 -6.09 1.86
N ASN A 113 -6.38 -5.13 1.14
CA ASN A 113 -7.78 -4.72 1.29
C ASN A 113 -8.72 -5.24 0.18
N ILE A 114 -8.23 -6.06 -0.77
CA ILE A 114 -9.14 -6.72 -1.73
C ILE A 114 -10.00 -7.77 -1.00
N PRO A 115 -11.16 -8.18 -1.56
CA PRO A 115 -12.00 -9.20 -0.94
C PRO A 115 -11.27 -10.53 -0.71
N GLU A 116 -11.53 -11.18 0.42
CA GLU A 116 -10.86 -12.43 0.80
C GLU A 116 -11.09 -13.56 -0.24
N SER A 117 -12.30 -13.60 -0.82
CA SER A 117 -12.64 -14.52 -1.92
C SER A 117 -11.81 -14.27 -3.18
N THR A 118 -11.34 -13.05 -3.40
CA THR A 118 -10.43 -12.70 -4.49
C THR A 118 -9.00 -13.06 -4.13
N LYS A 119 -8.52 -12.76 -2.91
CA LYS A 119 -7.18 -13.16 -2.43
C LYS A 119 -6.93 -14.65 -2.60
N ALA A 120 -7.89 -15.49 -2.18
CA ALA A 120 -7.79 -16.95 -2.31
C ALA A 120 -7.61 -17.45 -3.75
N GLN A 121 -7.99 -16.64 -4.75
CA GLN A 121 -7.83 -16.98 -6.17
C GLN A 121 -6.56 -16.42 -6.80
N VAL A 122 -6.00 -15.34 -6.26
CA VAL A 122 -4.95 -14.55 -6.91
C VAL A 122 -3.63 -14.54 -6.14
N PHE A 123 -3.61 -14.86 -4.85
CA PHE A 123 -2.36 -15.01 -4.12
C PHE A 123 -1.85 -16.44 -4.27
N LYS A 124 -0.61 -16.56 -4.73
CA LYS A 124 0.06 -17.86 -4.78
C LYS A 124 0.35 -18.32 -3.36
N PRO A 125 0.01 -19.57 -2.99
CA PRO A 125 0.32 -20.12 -1.67
C PRO A 125 1.81 -20.03 -1.38
N SER A 126 2.16 -19.69 -0.15
CA SER A 126 3.56 -19.50 0.27
C SER A 126 4.32 -18.46 -0.55
N SER A 127 3.63 -17.52 -1.19
CA SER A 127 4.31 -16.37 -1.79
C SER A 127 4.72 -15.36 -0.72
N TRP A 128 5.45 -14.31 -1.13
CA TRP A 128 5.86 -13.28 -0.17
C TRP A 128 4.65 -12.55 0.40
N ILE A 129 3.69 -12.14 -0.44
CA ILE A 129 2.50 -11.40 0.02
C ILE A 129 1.60 -12.24 0.93
N ASP A 130 1.44 -13.53 0.61
CA ASP A 130 0.68 -14.51 1.39
C ASP A 130 1.24 -14.62 2.82
N ARG A 131 2.53 -14.96 2.94
CA ARG A 131 3.21 -15.04 4.25
C ARG A 131 3.29 -13.70 4.97
N PHE A 132 3.41 -12.60 4.23
CA PHE A 132 3.51 -11.28 4.84
C PHE A 132 2.19 -10.91 5.52
N LEU A 133 1.05 -11.10 4.85
CA LEU A 133 -0.27 -10.76 5.40
C LEU A 133 -0.70 -11.71 6.52
N ASP A 134 -0.31 -12.99 6.47
CA ASP A 134 -0.50 -13.94 7.58
C ASP A 134 0.20 -13.48 8.86
N ARG A 135 1.47 -13.04 8.73
CA ARG A 135 2.26 -12.52 9.86
C ARG A 135 1.79 -11.14 10.31
N CYS A 136 1.23 -10.36 9.40
CA CYS A 136 0.94 -8.95 9.56
C CYS A 136 -0.58 -8.70 9.56
N SER A 137 -1.30 -9.26 10.54
CA SER A 137 -2.77 -9.20 10.58
C SER A 137 -3.32 -7.77 10.71
N SER A 138 -4.57 -7.55 10.30
CA SER A 138 -5.26 -6.25 10.36
C SER A 138 -5.24 -5.62 11.75
N ASN A 139 -5.37 -6.45 12.80
CA ASN A 139 -5.43 -6.06 14.21
C ASN A 139 -4.11 -5.50 14.78
N LEU A 140 -2.99 -5.66 14.06
CA LEU A 140 -1.73 -5.10 14.52
C LEU A 140 -1.71 -3.58 14.38
N CYS A 141 -1.08 -2.93 15.36
CA CYS A 141 -0.80 -1.50 15.30
C CYS A 141 -0.04 -1.15 13.99
N PRO A 142 -0.44 -0.11 13.24
CA PRO A 142 0.22 0.29 11.98
C PRO A 142 1.72 0.56 12.11
N LEU A 143 2.19 0.97 13.30
CA LEU A 143 3.62 1.14 13.60
C LEU A 143 4.35 -0.19 13.77
N VAL A 144 3.69 -1.21 14.32
CA VAL A 144 4.26 -2.56 14.43
C VAL A 144 4.38 -3.18 13.05
N LYS A 145 3.34 -3.05 12.21
CA LYS A 145 3.39 -3.47 10.80
C LYS A 145 4.55 -2.81 10.04
N ALA A 146 4.79 -1.51 10.28
CA ALA A 146 5.92 -0.78 9.71
C ALA A 146 7.29 -1.37 10.10
N LYS A 147 7.43 -1.85 11.34
CA LYS A 147 8.67 -2.54 11.77
C LYS A 147 8.88 -3.87 11.04
N TYR A 148 7.81 -4.62 10.74
CA TYR A 148 7.95 -5.87 10.00
C TYR A 148 8.51 -5.66 8.60
N ILE A 149 7.94 -4.72 7.84
CA ILE A 149 8.46 -4.41 6.49
C ILE A 149 9.87 -3.81 6.54
N GLU A 150 10.20 -3.05 7.58
CA GLU A 150 11.56 -2.57 7.82
C GLU A 150 12.54 -3.73 8.09
N SER A 151 12.10 -4.86 8.66
CA SER A 151 12.96 -6.01 8.97
C SER A 151 13.03 -7.09 7.89
N ASP A 152 12.05 -7.13 6.98
CA ASP A 152 11.92 -8.14 5.92
C ASP A 152 12.72 -7.79 4.65
N MET A 153 13.48 -6.67 4.68
CA MET A 153 14.36 -6.17 3.62
C MET A 153 15.70 -5.68 4.17
#